data_AF-A0A7C3SCG4-F1
#
_entry.id   AF-A0A7C3SCG4-F1
#
_cell.length_a   1.000
_cell.length_b   1.000
_cell.length_c   1.000
_cell.angle_alpha   90.00
_cell.angle_beta   90.00
_cell.angle_gamma   90.00
#
_symmetry.space_group_name_H-M   'P 1'
#
loop_
_entity.id
_entity.type
_entity.pdbx_description
1 polymer ?
#
loop_
_entity_poly.entity_id
_entity_poly.type
_entity_poly.pdbx_seq_one_letter_code
_entity_poly.pdbx_strand_id
1 'polypeptide(L)'
;MKCPRCGAENLDERVYCWKCMAPLKSGAMGPLPRTPTREAQPGAPAAPIPYAAEGKSWLAAALLAWFLGVFGVDRFYLGYVGLGVIKLITCGGCTIWALIDFILIVAGVMRDAQGNELRRTPNDWIIVLVIVVATIVLNIFYGVFSIIAGMMQRGMPIFKPIP
;
A
#
# COMPACT_ATOMS: atom_id res chain seq x y z
N MET A 1 -5.79 27.63 -29.08
CA MET A 1 -7.01 28.41 -29.44
C MET A 1 -7.31 29.53 -28.43
N LYS A 2 -7.91 30.66 -28.87
CA LYS A 2 -8.30 31.78 -27.98
C LYS A 2 -9.75 31.63 -27.50
N CYS A 3 -9.99 31.94 -26.23
CA CYS A 3 -11.33 31.87 -25.64
C CYS A 3 -12.21 33.04 -26.13
N PRO A 4 -13.42 32.80 -26.65
CA PRO A 4 -14.31 33.87 -27.13
C PRO A 4 -14.90 34.72 -25.99
N ARG A 5 -14.88 34.22 -24.74
CA ARG A 5 -15.44 34.94 -23.58
C ARG A 5 -14.43 35.86 -22.90
N CYS A 6 -13.18 35.41 -22.72
CA CYS A 6 -12.19 36.16 -21.94
C CYS A 6 -10.86 36.44 -22.67
N GLY A 7 -10.75 36.04 -23.95
CA GLY A 7 -9.57 36.29 -24.80
C GLY A 7 -8.30 35.51 -24.42
N ALA A 8 -8.34 34.68 -23.37
CA ALA A 8 -7.17 33.93 -22.92
C ALA A 8 -6.78 32.85 -23.94
N GLU A 9 -5.48 32.61 -24.07
CA GLU A 9 -4.94 31.53 -24.89
C GLU A 9 -5.01 30.20 -24.15
N ASN A 10 -5.43 29.16 -24.86
CA ASN A 10 -5.64 27.81 -24.32
C ASN A 10 -5.03 26.77 -25.25
N LEU A 11 -4.55 25.66 -24.68
CA LEU A 11 -4.13 24.47 -25.41
C LEU A 11 -5.33 23.87 -26.17
N ASP A 12 -5.08 23.33 -27.37
CA ASP A 12 -6.13 22.86 -28.27
C ASP A 12 -6.85 21.60 -27.77
N GLU A 13 -6.32 20.92 -26.76
CA GLU A 13 -6.94 19.79 -26.08
C GLU A 13 -7.89 20.20 -24.94
N ARG A 14 -7.82 21.44 -24.44
CA ARG A 14 -8.65 21.86 -23.31
C ARG A 14 -10.12 22.00 -23.69
N VAL A 15 -10.96 21.32 -22.91
CA VAL A 15 -12.43 21.35 -23.04
C VAL A 15 -13.02 22.65 -22.49
N TYR A 16 -12.44 23.17 -21.41
CA TYR A 16 -12.85 24.40 -20.73
C TYR A 16 -11.69 25.41 -20.67
N CYS A 17 -12.02 26.69 -20.67
CA CYS A 17 -11.03 27.75 -20.50
C CYS A 17 -10.50 27.78 -19.07
N TRP A 18 -9.16 27.78 -18.90
CA TRP A 18 -8.55 27.81 -17.56
C TRP A 18 -8.82 29.09 -16.78
N LYS A 19 -9.13 30.20 -17.47
CA LYS A 19 -9.31 31.52 -16.85
C LYS A 19 -10.76 31.83 -16.49
N CYS A 20 -11.72 31.51 -17.36
CA CYS A 20 -13.13 31.87 -17.17
C CYS A 20 -14.09 30.68 -17.18
N MET A 21 -13.57 29.45 -17.24
CA MET A 21 -14.33 28.20 -17.28
C MET A 21 -15.35 28.06 -18.44
N ALA A 22 -15.31 28.95 -19.44
CA ALA A 22 -16.19 28.84 -20.61
C ALA A 22 -15.85 27.59 -21.44
N PRO A 23 -16.84 26.90 -22.01
CA PRO A 23 -16.60 25.79 -22.92
C PRO A 23 -15.90 26.30 -24.20
N LEU A 24 -14.81 25.64 -24.59
CA LEU A 24 -14.02 26.02 -25.76
C LEU A 24 -14.45 25.24 -27.01
N LYS A 25 -14.93 24.00 -26.85
CA LYS A 25 -15.40 23.16 -27.95
C LYS A 25 -16.92 23.02 -27.90
N SER A 26 -17.57 23.32 -29.03
CA SER A 26 -19.01 23.15 -29.25
C SER A 26 -19.52 21.70 -29.22
N GLY A 27 -18.63 20.72 -28.96
CA GLY A 27 -18.95 19.30 -28.80
C GLY A 27 -18.63 18.72 -27.42
N ALA A 28 -18.38 19.55 -26.40
CA ALA A 28 -18.04 19.10 -25.04
C ALA A 28 -19.21 18.46 -24.25
N MET A 29 -20.34 18.21 -24.91
CA MET A 29 -21.42 17.34 -24.41
C MET A 29 -21.50 16.09 -25.29
N GLY A 30 -20.34 15.45 -25.54
CA GLY A 30 -20.31 14.07 -26.01
C GLY A 30 -20.76 13.12 -24.88
N PRO A 31 -21.37 11.97 -25.18
CA PRO A 31 -21.73 10.99 -24.17
C PRO A 31 -20.48 10.65 -23.33
N LEU A 32 -20.64 10.65 -22.00
CA LEU A 32 -19.60 10.24 -21.07
C LEU A 32 -18.92 8.94 -21.56
N PRO A 33 -17.59 8.78 -21.38
CA PRO A 33 -16.92 7.52 -21.64
C PRO A 33 -17.65 6.42 -20.87
N ARG A 34 -18.32 5.51 -21.59
CA ARG A 34 -18.93 4.35 -20.97
C ARG A 34 -17.78 3.49 -20.47
N THR A 35 -17.69 3.35 -19.15
CA THR A 35 -16.92 2.29 -18.50
C THR A 35 -17.21 0.98 -19.23
N PRO A 36 -16.22 0.11 -19.51
CA PRO A 36 -16.51 -1.18 -20.11
C PRO A 36 -17.39 -1.98 -19.14
N THR A 37 -18.69 -1.99 -19.40
CA THR A 37 -19.64 -2.86 -18.73
C THR A 37 -19.32 -4.27 -19.19
N ARG A 38 -18.51 -4.97 -18.40
CA ARG A 38 -18.30 -6.40 -18.59
C ARG A 38 -19.66 -7.07 -18.36
N GLU A 39 -20.27 -7.56 -19.44
CA GLU A 39 -21.51 -8.32 -19.40
C GLU A 39 -21.39 -9.42 -18.33
N ALA A 40 -22.31 -9.39 -17.37
CA ALA A 40 -22.38 -10.35 -16.29
C ALA A 40 -22.84 -11.70 -16.86
N GLN A 41 -21.97 -12.71 -16.80
CA GLN A 41 -22.32 -14.09 -17.10
C GLN A 41 -23.34 -14.60 -16.06
N PRO A 42 -24.54 -15.07 -16.46
CA PRO A 42 -25.54 -15.60 -15.53
C PRO A 42 -25.15 -17.02 -15.11
N GLY A 43 -24.84 -17.23 -13.83
CA GLY A 43 -24.60 -18.58 -13.28
C GLY A 43 -23.62 -18.66 -12.10
N ALA A 44 -22.91 -17.58 -11.75
CA ALA A 44 -22.04 -17.58 -10.58
C ALA A 44 -22.86 -17.34 -9.28
N PRO A 45 -22.61 -18.08 -8.18
CA PRO A 45 -23.27 -17.83 -6.90
C PRO A 45 -23.02 -16.38 -6.48
N ALA A 46 -24.07 -15.71 -5.99
CA ALA A 46 -24.06 -14.30 -5.64
C ALA A 46 -22.82 -13.95 -4.81
N ALA A 47 -21.84 -13.31 -5.46
CA ALA A 47 -20.69 -12.77 -4.78
C ALA A 47 -21.20 -11.74 -3.75
N PRO A 48 -20.60 -11.65 -2.55
CA PRO A 48 -20.97 -10.66 -1.57
C PRO A 48 -21.00 -9.27 -2.20
N ILE A 49 -22.08 -8.54 -1.95
CA ILE A 49 -22.31 -7.17 -2.45
C ILE A 49 -21.00 -6.39 -2.30
N PRO A 50 -20.40 -5.88 -3.39
CA PRO A 50 -19.24 -5.01 -3.27
C PRO A 50 -19.77 -3.70 -2.67
N TYR A 51 -19.61 -3.57 -1.35
CA TYR A 51 -19.62 -2.28 -0.69
C TYR A 51 -18.77 -1.36 -1.57
N ALA A 52 -19.35 -0.26 -2.05
CA ALA A 52 -18.72 0.69 -2.96
C ALA A 52 -17.28 0.94 -2.50
N ALA A 53 -16.33 0.29 -3.16
CA ALA A 53 -14.99 0.16 -2.60
C ALA A 53 -14.25 1.45 -2.90
N GLU A 54 -14.34 2.40 -1.96
CA GLU A 54 -13.28 3.37 -1.74
C GLU A 54 -11.96 2.60 -1.85
N GLY A 55 -11.12 2.92 -2.85
CA GLY A 55 -9.95 2.10 -3.19
C GLY A 55 -9.12 1.77 -1.95
N LYS A 56 -8.66 0.51 -1.83
CA LYS A 56 -7.96 0.04 -0.64
C LYS A 56 -6.72 0.90 -0.40
N SER A 57 -6.49 1.31 0.85
CA SER A 57 -5.38 2.21 1.18
C SER A 57 -4.03 1.52 1.00
N TRP A 58 -3.16 2.15 0.21
CA TRP A 58 -1.79 1.71 -0.01
C TRP A 58 -0.98 1.67 1.28
N LEU A 59 -1.13 2.71 2.13
CA LEU A 59 -0.45 2.79 3.41
C LEU A 59 -0.78 1.60 4.31
N ALA A 60 -2.06 1.23 4.41
CA ALA A 60 -2.44 0.06 5.22
C ALA A 60 -1.82 -1.23 4.66
N ALA A 61 -1.84 -1.44 3.33
CA ALA A 61 -1.20 -2.61 2.73
C ALA A 61 0.31 -2.66 3.04
N ALA A 62 1.02 -1.53 2.96
CA ALA A 62 2.45 -1.45 3.26
C ALA A 62 2.75 -1.71 4.75
N LEU A 63 1.94 -1.16 5.66
CA LEU A 63 2.06 -1.39 7.10
C LEU A 63 1.76 -2.86 7.47
N LEU A 64 0.71 -3.44 6.89
CA LEU A 64 0.37 -4.85 7.08
C LEU A 64 1.51 -5.77 6.59
N ALA A 65 2.16 -5.43 5.47
CA ALA A 65 3.30 -6.18 4.97
C ALA A 65 4.53 -6.05 5.88
N TRP A 66 4.78 -4.88 6.47
CA TRP A 66 5.92 -4.68 7.38
C TRP A 66 5.74 -5.39 8.73
N PHE A 67 4.57 -5.27 9.35
CA PHE A 67 4.32 -5.85 10.68
C PHE A 67 3.86 -7.30 10.65
N LEU A 68 3.02 -7.67 9.69
CA LEU A 68 2.36 -8.98 9.60
C LEU A 68 2.72 -9.75 8.30
N GLY A 69 3.73 -9.31 7.55
CA GLY A 69 4.10 -9.93 6.26
C GLY A 69 4.58 -11.38 6.37
N VAL A 70 5.10 -11.79 7.52
CA VAL A 70 5.47 -13.20 7.80
C VAL A 70 4.22 -14.10 7.87
N PHE A 71 3.09 -13.54 8.31
CA PHE A 71 1.79 -14.23 8.34
C PHE A 71 1.00 -14.07 7.03
N GLY A 72 1.50 -13.27 6.07
CA GLY A 72 0.85 -13.07 4.76
C GLY A 72 -0.44 -12.24 4.78
N VAL A 73 -0.65 -11.44 5.83
CA VAL A 73 -1.89 -10.65 6.03
C VAL A 73 -2.05 -9.53 5.00
N ASP A 74 -0.95 -9.06 4.43
CA ASP A 74 -0.93 -8.15 3.29
C ASP A 74 -1.65 -8.71 2.06
N ARG A 75 -1.46 -10.00 1.74
CA ARG A 75 -2.15 -10.66 0.61
C ARG A 75 -3.60 -10.97 0.91
N PHE A 76 -3.94 -11.29 2.16
CA PHE A 76 -5.34 -11.42 2.58
C PHE A 76 -6.08 -10.08 2.45
N TYR A 77 -5.43 -8.97 2.81
CA TYR A 77 -5.99 -7.62 2.68
C TYR A 77 -6.22 -7.20 1.21
N LEU A 78 -5.31 -7.60 0.31
CA LEU A 78 -5.43 -7.34 -1.12
C LEU A 78 -6.41 -8.29 -1.84
N GLY A 79 -6.95 -9.32 -1.15
CA GLY A 79 -7.88 -10.30 -1.68
C GLY A 79 -7.24 -11.53 -2.33
N TYR A 80 -5.90 -11.66 -2.26
CA TYR A 80 -5.15 -12.82 -2.76
C TYR A 80 -5.04 -13.93 -1.70
N VAL A 81 -6.20 -14.45 -1.27
CA VAL A 81 -6.31 -15.45 -0.19
C VAL A 81 -5.54 -16.74 -0.52
N GLY A 82 -5.60 -17.22 -1.77
CA GLY A 82 -4.89 -18.44 -2.19
C GLY A 82 -3.36 -18.31 -2.07
N LEU A 83 -2.81 -17.16 -2.45
CA LEU A 83 -1.38 -16.88 -2.31
C LEU A 83 -0.95 -16.71 -0.85
N GLY A 84 -1.82 -16.14 0.00
CA GLY A 84 -1.59 -16.06 1.45
C GLY A 84 -1.54 -17.43 2.12
N VAL A 85 -2.47 -18.33 1.77
CA VAL A 85 -2.52 -19.71 2.31
C VAL A 85 -1.32 -20.54 1.87
N ILE A 86 -0.87 -20.44 0.61
CA ILE A 86 0.35 -21.11 0.14
C ILE A 86 1.58 -20.64 0.93
N LYS A 87 1.63 -19.34 1.26
CA LYS A 87 2.69 -18.74 2.08
C LYS A 87 2.71 -19.33 3.49
N LEU A 88 1.55 -19.57 4.09
CA LEU A 88 1.43 -20.20 5.40
C LEU A 88 1.80 -21.69 5.40
N ILE A 89 1.40 -22.42 4.36
CA ILE A 89 1.71 -23.86 4.20
C ILE A 89 3.21 -24.09 3.95
N THR A 90 3.89 -23.14 3.31
CA THR A 90 5.35 -23.16 3.12
C THR A 90 6.15 -22.67 4.34
N CYS A 91 5.54 -22.64 5.54
CA CYS A 91 6.12 -22.10 6.79
C CYS A 91 6.54 -20.63 6.70
N GLY A 92 5.80 -19.80 5.97
CA GLY A 92 5.95 -18.34 6.01
C GLY A 92 7.32 -17.83 5.53
N GLY A 93 8.06 -18.61 4.73
CA GLY A 93 9.27 -18.21 4.01
C GLY A 93 10.16 -17.17 4.71
N CYS A 94 10.68 -17.48 5.90
CA CYS A 94 11.83 -16.86 6.56
C CYS A 94 12.14 -15.39 6.16
N THR A 95 11.24 -14.43 6.47
CA THR A 95 11.38 -12.98 6.22
C THR A 95 11.59 -12.51 4.77
N ILE A 96 12.17 -13.32 3.89
CA ILE A 96 12.48 -13.02 2.49
C ILE A 96 11.18 -12.84 1.70
N TRP A 97 10.21 -13.71 1.92
CA TRP A 97 8.91 -13.62 1.24
C TRP A 97 8.10 -12.41 1.71
N ALA A 98 8.19 -12.05 3.00
CA ALA A 98 7.61 -10.82 3.53
C ALA A 98 8.29 -9.57 2.94
N LEU A 99 9.61 -9.60 2.79
CA LEU A 99 10.40 -8.51 2.22
C LEU A 99 10.08 -8.28 0.75
N ILE A 100 9.96 -9.35 -0.05
CA ILE A 100 9.56 -9.24 -1.47
C ILE A 100 8.18 -8.60 -1.58
N ASP A 101 7.20 -9.06 -0.80
CA ASP A 101 5.85 -8.49 -0.81
C ASP A 101 5.82 -7.03 -0.38
N PHE A 102 6.59 -6.68 0.66
CA PHE A 102 6.75 -5.29 1.07
C PHE A 102 7.33 -4.42 -0.06
N ILE A 103 8.37 -4.88 -0.75
CA ILE A 103 8.97 -4.16 -1.90
C ILE A 103 7.95 -4.00 -3.03
N LEU A 104 7.19 -5.04 -3.36
CA LEU A 104 6.19 -4.99 -4.43
C LEU A 104 5.06 -4.00 -4.14
N ILE A 105 4.60 -3.94 -2.89
CA ILE A 105 3.63 -2.95 -2.43
C ILE A 105 4.26 -1.55 -2.47
N VAL A 106 5.47 -1.37 -1.94
CA VAL A 106 6.14 -0.07 -1.91
C VAL A 106 6.39 0.48 -3.33
N ALA A 107 6.81 -0.40 -4.24
CA ALA A 107 7.01 -0.08 -5.65
C ALA A 107 5.71 0.30 -6.38
N GLY A 108 4.54 0.04 -5.78
CA GLY A 108 3.24 0.41 -6.35
C GLY A 108 2.83 -0.46 -7.55
N VAL A 109 3.49 -1.60 -7.75
CA VAL A 109 3.20 -2.53 -8.86
C VAL A 109 1.99 -3.41 -8.52
N MET A 110 1.65 -3.53 -7.24
CA MET A 110 0.55 -4.35 -6.75
C MET A 110 -0.82 -3.67 -6.95
N ARG A 111 -1.75 -4.42 -7.54
CA ARG A 111 -3.17 -4.07 -7.67
C ARG A 111 -4.01 -4.95 -6.75
N ASP A 112 -5.17 -4.46 -6.32
CA ASP A 112 -6.10 -5.30 -5.55
C ASP A 112 -6.66 -6.45 -6.43
N ALA A 113 -7.25 -7.47 -5.80
CA ALA A 113 -7.86 -8.60 -6.52
C ALA A 113 -9.02 -8.20 -7.46
N GLN A 114 -9.49 -6.95 -7.37
CA GLN A 114 -10.50 -6.35 -8.22
C GLN A 114 -9.89 -5.50 -9.36
N GLY A 115 -8.56 -5.46 -9.48
CA GLY A 115 -7.84 -4.71 -10.50
C GLY A 115 -7.69 -3.21 -10.23
N ASN A 116 -8.21 -2.72 -9.10
CA ASN A 116 -8.14 -1.32 -8.71
C ASN A 116 -6.75 -0.98 -8.16
N GLU A 117 -6.37 0.27 -8.38
CA GLU A 117 -5.15 0.84 -7.84
C GLU A 117 -5.32 1.15 -6.34
N LEU A 118 -4.25 0.92 -5.58
CA LEU A 118 -4.24 1.25 -4.17
C LEU A 118 -4.22 2.77 -4.00
N ARG A 119 -5.11 3.28 -3.16
CA ARG A 119 -5.18 4.72 -2.88
C ARG A 119 -3.91 5.14 -2.16
N ARG A 120 -3.07 5.94 -2.83
CA ARG A 120 -1.81 6.48 -2.34
C ARG A 120 -1.94 7.99 -2.12
N THR A 121 -1.54 8.46 -0.94
CA THR A 121 -1.35 9.88 -0.67
C THR A 121 0.10 10.31 -0.93
N PRO A 122 0.38 11.60 -1.16
CA PRO A 122 1.74 12.10 -1.40
C PRO A 122 2.72 11.81 -0.27
N ASN A 123 2.22 11.64 0.96
CA ASN A 123 3.05 11.51 2.17
C ASN A 123 3.19 10.05 2.65
N ASP A 124 2.42 9.10 2.07
CA ASP A 124 2.40 7.72 2.55
C ASP A 124 3.80 7.07 2.53
N TRP A 125 4.61 7.37 1.50
CA TRP A 125 5.96 6.83 1.39
C TRP A 125 6.91 7.34 2.47
N ILE A 126 6.75 8.59 2.91
CA ILE A 126 7.53 9.18 4.02
C ILE A 126 7.13 8.49 5.32
N ILE A 127 5.83 8.31 5.55
CA ILE A 127 5.31 7.66 6.75
C ILE A 127 5.86 6.24 6.86
N VAL A 128 5.80 5.46 5.77
CA VAL A 128 6.35 4.10 5.73
C VAL A 128 7.86 4.11 6.02
N LEU A 129 8.62 5.01 5.38
CA LEU A 129 10.08 5.10 5.60
C LEU A 129 10.42 5.41 7.06
N VAL A 130 9.74 6.39 7.66
CA VAL A 130 9.95 6.77 9.07
C VAL A 130 9.65 5.61 10.01
N ILE A 131 8.54 4.89 9.80
CA ILE A 131 8.15 3.74 10.63
C ILE A 131 9.17 2.60 10.49
N VAL A 132 9.58 2.29 9.27
CA VAL A 132 10.60 1.26 8.98
C VAL A 132 11.92 1.60 9.67
N VAL A 133 12.42 2.83 9.50
CA VAL A 133 13.68 3.26 10.12
C VAL A 133 13.56 3.25 11.65
N ALA A 134 12.48 3.79 12.21
CA ALA A 134 12.27 3.81 13.66
C ALA A 134 12.26 2.40 14.26
N THR A 135 11.57 1.44 13.62
CA THR A 135 11.55 0.04 14.09
C THR A 135 12.92 -0.63 14.01
N ILE A 136 13.71 -0.38 12.94
CA ILE A 136 15.08 -0.91 12.83
C ILE A 136 15.97 -0.32 13.92
N VAL A 137 15.91 1.00 14.13
CA VAL A 137 16.70 1.70 15.14
C VAL A 137 16.37 1.18 16.54
N LEU A 138 15.09 1.02 16.87
CA LEU A 138 14.66 0.46 18.16
C LEU A 138 15.19 -0.96 18.36
N ASN A 139 15.10 -1.84 17.36
CA ASN A 139 15.65 -3.20 17.46
C ASN A 139 17.17 -3.22 17.69
N ILE A 140 17.91 -2.32 17.03
CA ILE A 140 19.36 -2.18 17.24
C ILE A 140 19.64 -1.72 18.68
N PHE A 141 18.92 -0.71 19.18
CA PHE A 141 19.08 -0.24 20.56
C PHE A 141 18.76 -1.34 21.58
N TYR A 142 17.65 -2.07 21.43
CA TYR A 142 17.30 -3.19 22.30
C TYR A 142 18.33 -4.32 22.25
N GLY A 143 18.86 -4.63 21.05
CA GLY A 143 19.89 -5.66 20.87
C GLY A 143 21.22 -5.27 21.53
N VAL A 144 21.70 -4.05 21.31
CA VAL A 144 22.92 -3.53 21.93
C VAL A 144 22.78 -3.49 23.46
N PHE A 145 21.65 -2.99 23.96
CA PHE A 145 21.36 -2.97 25.40
C PHE A 145 21.38 -4.38 26.00
N SER A 146 20.76 -5.36 25.33
CA SER A 146 20.76 -6.76 25.76
C SER A 146 22.18 -7.36 25.81
N ILE A 147 23.03 -7.06 24.83
CA ILE A 147 24.43 -7.53 24.80
C ILE A 147 25.22 -6.92 25.96
N ILE A 148 25.11 -5.60 26.18
CA ILE A 148 25.81 -4.90 27.27
C ILE A 148 25.35 -5.44 28.63
N ALA A 149 24.04 -5.58 28.83
CA ALA A 149 23.46 -6.17 30.04
C ALA A 149 23.95 -7.62 30.25
N GLY A 150 23.99 -8.42 29.19
CA GLY A 150 24.52 -9.79 29.23
C GLY A 150 26.02 -9.85 29.55
N MET A 151 26.82 -8.89 29.07
CA MET A 151 28.24 -8.78 29.43
C MET A 151 28.43 -8.37 30.90
N MET A 152 27.58 -7.48 31.42
CA MET A 152 27.62 -7.06 32.83
C MET A 152 27.24 -8.20 33.79
N GLN A 153 26.28 -9.05 33.41
CA GLN A 153 25.86 -10.20 34.21
C GLN A 153 26.90 -11.34 34.24
N ARG A 154 27.67 -11.53 33.16
CA ARG A 154 28.72 -12.57 33.08
C ARG A 154 30.02 -12.19 33.82
N GLY A 155 30.18 -10.93 34.22
CA GLY A 155 31.38 -10.42 34.88
C GLY A 155 31.34 -10.41 36.42
N MET A 156 30.30 -10.92 37.08
CA MET A 156 30.24 -10.99 38.55
C MET A 156 30.68 -12.37 39.05
N PRO A 157 31.96 -12.56 39.48
CA PRO A 157 32.29 -13.68 40.34
C PRO A 157 31.50 -13.54 41.64
N ILE A 158 30.56 -14.46 41.84
CA ILE A 158 29.74 -14.59 43.03
C ILE A 158 30.65 -14.60 44.26
N PHE A 159 30.57 -13.53 45.06
CA PHE A 159 31.07 -13.48 46.42
C PHE A 159 30.31 -14.54 47.22
N LYS A 160 30.80 -15.77 47.21
CA LYS A 160 30.23 -16.85 48.02
C LYS A 160 30.79 -16.65 49.43
N PRO A 161 29.95 -16.37 50.45
CA PRO A 161 30.44 -16.34 51.82
C PRO A 161 30.98 -17.73 52.16
N ILE A 162 32.26 -17.79 52.53
CA ILE A 162 32.92 -19.00 53.01
C ILE A 162 32.42 -19.22 54.45
N PRO A 163 31.92 -20.43 54.79
CA PRO A 163 31.44 -20.73 56.14
C PRO A 163 32.57 -20.82 57.17
#